data_AF-A0A377NDH8-F1
#
_entry.id   AF-A0A377NDH8-F1
#
_cell.length_a   1.000
_cell.length_b   1.000
_cell.length_c   1.000
_cell.angle_alpha   90.00
_cell.angle_beta   90.00
_cell.angle_gamma   90.00
#
_symmetry.space_group_name_H-M   'P 1'
#
loop_
_entity.id
_entity.type
_entity.pdbx_description
1 polymer ?
#
loop_
_entity_poly.entity_id
_entity_poly.type
_entity_poly.pdbx_seq_one_letter_code
_entity_poly.pdbx_strand_id
1 'polypeptide(L)'
;MLNQKTQAALAESNQILSALGPVLRGDNSASDIHQVRAAYNAMQAKQPHPEDVSLTSVDMGGVPGLLITPDELKTDAVVMYIHGGGYLVGSPEGYAGIGGNYAKLVGARVYLPDYRLAPEHPFPAPIHDVLRAYEWLLEQGIAGKSIVLAGESAGGAMVVSVMVAARNKGWRYLPEAWRSPRGLTLNTPARRCSTAMAMTQPVAVKA
;
A
#
# COMPACT_ATOMS: atom_id res chain seq x y z
N MET A 1 10.94 -30.43 -0.96
CA MET A 1 9.54 -30.63 -0.52
C MET A 1 9.22 -29.63 0.57
N LEU A 2 7.99 -29.10 0.63
CA LEU A 2 7.55 -28.20 1.70
C LEU A 2 7.47 -28.96 3.03
N ASN A 3 7.74 -28.27 4.15
CA ASN A 3 7.57 -28.88 5.48
C ASN A 3 6.07 -29.00 5.84
N GLN A 4 5.77 -29.83 6.84
CA GLN A 4 4.39 -30.12 7.26
C GLN A 4 3.61 -28.87 7.68
N LYS A 5 4.26 -27.92 8.35
CA LYS A 5 3.65 -26.64 8.75
C LYS A 5 3.25 -25.81 7.53
N THR A 6 4.13 -25.73 6.53
CA THR A 6 3.85 -25.03 5.27
C THR A 6 2.76 -25.72 4.46
N GLN A 7 2.72 -27.05 4.44
CA GLN A 7 1.66 -27.82 3.78
C GLN A 7 0.29 -27.59 4.44
N ALA A 8 0.22 -27.57 5.77
CA ALA A 8 -1.02 -27.30 6.50
C ALA A 8 -1.53 -25.88 6.26
N ALA A 9 -0.64 -24.88 6.32
CA ALA A 9 -0.99 -23.48 6.01
C ALA A 9 -1.50 -23.32 4.56
N LEU A 10 -0.87 -24.03 3.61
CA LEU A 10 -1.30 -24.01 2.21
C LEU A 10 -2.67 -24.65 2.03
N ALA A 11 -2.94 -25.79 2.70
CA ALA A 11 -4.23 -26.47 2.63
C ALA A 11 -5.36 -25.58 3.18
N GLU A 12 -5.15 -24.94 4.32
CA GLU A 12 -6.11 -23.99 4.90
C GLU A 12 -6.36 -22.78 3.97
N SER A 13 -5.28 -22.18 3.46
CA SER A 13 -5.40 -21.03 2.53
C SER A 13 -6.18 -21.40 1.27
N ASN A 14 -5.91 -22.58 0.70
CA ASN A 14 -6.62 -23.08 -0.47
C ASN A 14 -8.12 -23.29 -0.20
N GLN A 15 -8.48 -23.79 0.97
CA GLN A 15 -9.87 -23.99 1.36
C GLN A 15 -10.62 -22.64 1.41
N ILE A 16 -10.03 -21.63 2.04
CA ILE A 16 -10.65 -20.31 2.18
C ILE A 16 -10.74 -19.59 0.83
N LEU A 17 -9.68 -19.64 0.02
CA LEU A 17 -9.69 -19.04 -1.32
C LEU A 17 -10.65 -19.75 -2.27
N SER A 18 -10.87 -21.07 -2.12
CA SER A 18 -11.83 -21.81 -2.95
C SER A 18 -13.28 -21.33 -2.76
N ALA A 19 -13.61 -20.76 -1.59
CA ALA A 19 -14.92 -20.17 -1.31
C ALA A 19 -15.21 -18.90 -2.12
N LEU A 20 -14.19 -18.29 -2.75
CA LEU A 20 -14.39 -17.20 -3.71
C LEU A 20 -14.93 -17.70 -5.06
N GLY A 21 -14.73 -18.98 -5.39
CA GLY A 21 -15.11 -19.55 -6.68
C GLY A 21 -16.60 -19.43 -7.02
N PRO A 22 -17.54 -19.77 -6.10
CA PRO A 22 -18.97 -19.55 -6.30
C PRO A 22 -19.35 -18.08 -6.42
N VAL A 23 -18.78 -17.20 -5.58
CA VAL A 23 -19.01 -15.74 -5.63
C VAL A 23 -18.61 -15.18 -6.99
N LEU A 24 -17.44 -15.57 -7.51
CA LEU A 24 -16.94 -15.15 -8.82
C LEU A 24 -17.81 -15.62 -9.98
N ARG A 25 -18.52 -16.74 -9.81
CA ARG A 25 -19.48 -17.27 -10.80
C ARG A 25 -20.88 -16.67 -10.68
N GLY A 26 -21.10 -15.77 -9.72
CA GLY A 26 -22.42 -15.19 -9.44
C GLY A 26 -23.39 -16.19 -8.81
N ASP A 27 -22.87 -17.30 -8.26
CA ASP A 27 -23.70 -18.31 -7.59
C ASP A 27 -23.96 -17.90 -6.14
N ASN A 28 -24.93 -16.99 -5.98
CA ASN A 28 -25.34 -16.45 -4.68
C ASN A 28 -26.01 -17.51 -3.76
N SER A 29 -26.23 -18.73 -4.25
CA SER A 29 -26.83 -19.82 -3.48
C SER A 29 -25.81 -20.64 -2.69
N ALA A 30 -24.53 -20.57 -3.06
CA ALA A 30 -23.49 -21.47 -2.57
C ALA A 30 -22.55 -20.86 -1.52
N SER A 31 -22.45 -19.53 -1.39
CA SER A 31 -21.59 -18.88 -0.38
C SER A 31 -22.04 -17.44 -0.07
N ASP A 32 -22.31 -17.15 1.20
CA ASP A 32 -22.55 -15.79 1.69
C ASP A 32 -21.22 -15.01 1.69
N ILE A 33 -21.16 -13.90 0.93
CA ILE A 33 -19.95 -13.07 0.81
C ILE A 33 -19.47 -12.55 2.16
N HIS A 34 -20.37 -12.31 3.12
CA HIS A 34 -19.99 -11.88 4.46
C HIS A 34 -19.23 -12.97 5.22
N GLN A 35 -19.63 -14.23 5.07
CA GLN A 35 -18.92 -15.36 5.68
C GLN A 35 -17.55 -15.58 5.02
N VAL A 36 -17.47 -15.45 3.70
CA VAL A 36 -16.20 -15.54 2.96
C VAL A 36 -15.24 -14.43 3.41
N ARG A 37 -15.73 -13.19 3.56
CA ARG A 37 -14.95 -12.06 4.10
C ARG A 37 -14.47 -12.32 5.52
N ALA A 38 -15.34 -12.80 6.40
CA ALA A 38 -14.99 -13.11 7.78
C ALA A 38 -13.90 -14.20 7.87
N ALA A 39 -14.04 -15.29 7.10
CA ALA A 39 -13.05 -16.35 7.03
C ALA A 39 -11.70 -15.87 6.47
N TYR A 40 -11.74 -15.05 5.41
CA TYR A 40 -10.54 -14.46 4.82
C TYR A 40 -9.81 -13.54 5.82
N ASN A 41 -10.54 -12.66 6.51
CA ASN A 41 -9.95 -11.76 7.50
C ASN A 41 -9.38 -12.54 8.70
N ALA A 42 -10.07 -13.58 9.17
CA ALA A 42 -9.58 -14.45 10.24
C ALA A 42 -8.29 -15.19 9.85
N MET A 43 -8.17 -15.63 8.59
CA MET A 43 -6.94 -16.23 8.06
C MET A 43 -5.77 -15.23 8.08
N GLN A 44 -6.00 -14.01 7.60
CA GLN A 44 -4.97 -12.97 7.56
C GLN A 44 -4.55 -12.52 8.96
N ALA A 45 -5.49 -12.41 9.90
CA ALA A 45 -5.25 -12.04 11.29
C ALA A 45 -4.36 -13.03 12.07
N LYS A 46 -4.13 -14.25 11.55
CA LYS A 46 -3.14 -15.19 12.10
C LYS A 46 -1.70 -14.71 11.96
N GLN A 47 -1.47 -13.68 11.16
CA GLN A 47 -0.21 -12.94 11.09
C GLN A 47 -0.38 -11.65 11.92
N PRO A 48 -0.09 -11.67 13.23
CA PRO A 48 -0.28 -10.50 14.07
C PRO A 48 0.68 -9.37 13.67
N HIS A 49 0.28 -8.13 13.97
CA HIS A 49 1.20 -7.00 13.88
C HIS A 49 2.29 -7.11 14.97
N PRO A 50 3.45 -6.47 14.79
CA PRO A 50 4.47 -6.37 15.84
C PRO A 50 3.94 -5.68 17.10
N GLU A 51 4.55 -5.92 18.27
CA GLU A 51 4.13 -5.30 19.55
C GLU A 51 4.48 -3.80 19.64
N ASP A 52 5.48 -3.35 18.88
CA ASP A 52 6.02 -1.98 18.85
C ASP A 52 5.32 -1.06 17.83
N VAL A 53 4.04 -1.34 17.57
CA VAL A 53 3.17 -0.49 16.75
C VAL A 53 1.82 -0.30 17.41
N SER A 54 1.23 0.89 17.23
CA SER A 54 -0.12 1.24 17.65
C SER A 54 -1.05 1.32 16.44
N LEU A 55 -2.31 0.90 16.64
CA LEU A 55 -3.35 0.87 15.62
C LEU A 55 -4.46 1.86 16.00
N THR A 56 -4.83 2.74 15.08
CA THR A 56 -5.88 3.75 15.28
C THR A 56 -6.77 3.87 14.06
N SER A 57 -8.08 3.99 14.25
CA SER A 57 -9.00 4.27 13.14
C SER A 57 -8.76 5.69 12.60
N VAL A 58 -8.86 5.86 11.29
CA VAL A 58 -8.68 7.15 10.60
C VAL A 58 -9.73 7.31 9.50
N ASP A 59 -10.21 8.54 9.31
CA ASP A 59 -11.04 8.93 8.18
C ASP A 59 -10.18 9.69 7.15
N MET A 60 -9.97 9.09 5.98
CA MET A 60 -9.16 9.62 4.89
C MET A 60 -10.02 10.38 3.87
N GLY A 61 -10.86 11.28 4.38
CA GLY A 61 -11.70 12.16 3.56
C GLY A 61 -12.98 11.49 3.06
N GLY A 62 -13.66 10.78 3.96
CA GLY A 62 -14.85 9.95 3.71
C GLY A 62 -14.52 8.47 3.48
N VAL A 63 -13.24 8.09 3.54
CA VAL A 63 -12.77 6.71 3.37
C VAL A 63 -12.26 6.23 4.72
N PRO A 64 -12.98 5.33 5.42
CA PRO A 64 -12.50 4.78 6.68
C PRO A 64 -11.21 3.98 6.44
N GLY A 65 -10.45 3.77 7.50
CA GLY A 65 -9.27 2.93 7.44
C GLY A 65 -8.53 2.86 8.77
N LEU A 66 -7.34 2.30 8.69
CA LEU A 66 -6.46 2.06 9.82
C LEU A 66 -5.14 2.81 9.63
N LEU A 67 -4.74 3.56 10.65
CA LEU A 67 -3.42 4.15 10.79
C LEU A 67 -2.62 3.31 11.77
N ILE A 68 -1.49 2.80 11.29
CA ILE A 68 -0.49 2.10 12.09
C ILE A 68 0.70 3.01 12.31
N THR A 69 1.06 3.23 13.57
CA THR A 69 2.16 4.11 13.96
C THR A 69 3.18 3.31 14.78
N PRO A 70 4.46 3.22 14.36
CA PRO A 70 5.49 2.58 15.15
C PRO A 70 5.87 3.44 16.36
N ASP A 71 6.40 2.82 17.41
CA ASP A 71 6.86 3.52 18.62
C ASP A 71 7.96 4.55 18.31
N GLU A 72 8.84 4.22 17.35
CA GLU A 72 9.91 5.10 16.87
C GLU A 72 9.68 5.47 15.40
N LEU A 73 9.50 6.76 15.13
CA LEU A 73 9.50 7.31 13.78
C LEU A 73 10.92 7.65 13.34
N LYS A 74 11.33 7.08 12.20
CA LYS A 74 12.63 7.30 11.56
C LYS A 74 12.55 8.23 10.34
N THR A 75 11.33 8.51 9.88
CA THR A 75 11.07 9.38 8.74
C THR A 75 9.68 10.01 8.82
N ASP A 76 9.53 11.18 8.22
CA ASP A 76 8.24 11.83 7.99
C ASP A 76 7.53 11.31 6.73
N ALA A 77 8.17 10.43 5.96
CA ALA A 77 7.49 9.72 4.89
C ALA A 77 6.42 8.79 5.45
N VAL A 78 5.38 8.55 4.66
CA VAL A 78 4.28 7.65 5.00
C VAL A 78 4.16 6.55 3.98
N VAL A 79 3.68 5.40 4.41
CA VAL A 79 3.29 4.31 3.52
C VAL A 79 1.79 4.30 3.43
N MET A 80 1.24 4.26 2.22
CA MET A 80 -0.16 3.92 2.00
C MET A 80 -0.22 2.50 1.45
N TYR A 81 -0.64 1.56 2.30
CA TYR A 81 -0.70 0.15 2.01
C TYR A 81 -2.10 -0.24 1.56
N ILE A 82 -2.23 -0.67 0.30
CA ILE A 82 -3.50 -1.05 -0.31
C ILE A 82 -3.62 -2.57 -0.26
N HIS A 83 -4.59 -3.08 0.50
CA HIS A 83 -4.75 -4.51 0.70
C HIS A 83 -5.19 -5.26 -0.57
N GLY A 84 -4.89 -6.56 -0.61
CA GLY A 84 -5.34 -7.48 -1.65
C GLY A 84 -6.76 -7.99 -1.43
N GLY A 85 -7.11 -9.11 -2.07
CA GLY A 85 -8.42 -9.76 -1.91
C GLY A 85 -9.36 -9.65 -3.11
N GLY A 86 -8.80 -9.42 -4.31
CA GLY A 86 -9.56 -9.51 -5.56
C GLY A 86 -10.72 -8.51 -5.68
N TYR A 87 -10.67 -7.40 -4.92
CA TYR A 87 -11.75 -6.42 -4.79
C TYR A 87 -13.03 -6.96 -4.14
N LEU A 88 -13.00 -8.16 -3.57
CA LEU A 88 -14.15 -8.85 -2.98
C LEU A 88 -14.01 -9.04 -1.46
N VAL A 89 -12.77 -9.21 -0.99
CA VAL A 89 -12.42 -9.52 0.41
C VAL A 89 -11.22 -8.71 0.88
N GLY A 90 -10.89 -8.85 2.17
CA GLY A 90 -9.83 -8.10 2.84
C GLY A 90 -10.38 -6.94 3.65
N SER A 91 -9.62 -6.50 4.65
CA SER A 91 -9.86 -5.28 5.42
C SER A 91 -8.54 -4.76 5.99
N PRO A 92 -8.47 -3.50 6.44
CA PRO A 92 -7.30 -2.97 7.12
C PRO A 92 -6.85 -3.79 8.32
N GLU A 93 -7.78 -4.33 9.11
CA GLU A 93 -7.50 -5.12 10.31
C GLU A 93 -6.87 -6.47 9.94
N GLY A 94 -7.42 -7.16 8.93
CA GLY A 94 -6.82 -8.40 8.43
C GLY A 94 -5.39 -8.17 7.92
N TYR A 95 -5.12 -6.98 7.41
CA TYR A 95 -3.81 -6.57 6.89
C TYR A 95 -2.93 -5.81 7.88
N ALA A 96 -3.34 -5.70 9.15
CA ALA A 96 -2.55 -5.00 10.16
C ALA A 96 -1.19 -5.67 10.41
N GLY A 97 -1.11 -7.00 10.25
CA GLY A 97 0.14 -7.75 10.35
C GLY A 97 1.22 -7.23 9.42
N ILE A 98 0.92 -7.17 8.11
CA ILE A 98 1.89 -6.70 7.12
C ILE A 98 2.09 -5.18 7.22
N GLY A 99 1.02 -4.42 7.50
CA GLY A 99 1.11 -2.97 7.71
C GLY A 99 2.03 -2.61 8.89
N GLY A 100 1.93 -3.34 10.00
CA GLY A 100 2.81 -3.18 11.16
C GLY A 100 4.26 -3.56 10.87
N ASN A 101 4.49 -4.59 10.06
CA ASN A 101 5.84 -4.91 9.61
C ASN A 101 6.45 -3.79 8.74
N TYR A 102 5.67 -3.17 7.84
CA TYR A 102 6.11 -1.97 7.13
C TYR A 102 6.42 -0.82 8.09
N ALA A 103 5.52 -0.56 9.05
CA ALA A 103 5.68 0.51 10.02
C ALA A 103 6.99 0.36 10.80
N LYS A 104 7.26 -0.84 11.32
CA LYS A 104 8.45 -1.18 12.09
C LYS A 104 9.74 -1.12 11.26
N LEU A 105 9.74 -1.75 10.09
CA LEU A 105 10.96 -1.87 9.27
C LEU A 105 11.37 -0.52 8.66
N VAL A 106 10.40 0.28 8.23
CA VAL A 106 10.65 1.59 7.61
C VAL A 106 10.80 2.69 8.69
N GLY A 107 10.17 2.51 9.86
CA GLY A 107 10.03 3.57 10.87
C GLY A 107 9.10 4.69 10.40
N ALA A 108 8.01 4.32 9.72
CA ALA A 108 7.07 5.26 9.09
C ALA A 108 5.63 4.94 9.50
N ARG A 109 4.76 5.97 9.43
CA ARG A 109 3.32 5.78 9.56
C ARG A 109 2.77 5.01 8.35
N VAL A 110 1.85 4.09 8.59
CA VAL A 110 1.22 3.28 7.54
C VAL A 110 -0.29 3.49 7.55
N TYR A 111 -0.83 3.94 6.42
CA TYR A 111 -2.26 4.15 6.20
C TYR A 111 -2.83 3.01 5.35
N LEU A 112 -3.87 2.37 5.85
CA LEU A 112 -4.58 1.28 5.19
C LEU A 112 -6.03 1.73 4.92
N PRO A 113 -6.38 2.16 3.70
CA PRO A 113 -7.76 2.49 3.36
C PRO A 113 -8.65 1.24 3.33
N ASP A 114 -9.80 1.35 3.98
CA ASP A 114 -10.91 0.41 3.90
C ASP A 114 -11.77 0.76 2.67
N TYR A 115 -11.23 0.46 1.49
CA TYR A 115 -11.89 0.80 0.25
C TYR A 115 -13.09 -0.12 0.02
N ARG A 116 -14.14 0.40 -0.63
CA ARG A 116 -15.36 -0.35 -0.88
C ARG A 116 -15.10 -1.58 -1.75
N LEU A 117 -15.80 -2.67 -1.46
CA LEU A 117 -15.65 -3.96 -2.14
C LEU A 117 -16.86 -4.28 -3.01
N ALA A 118 -16.61 -5.06 -4.06
CA ALA A 118 -17.64 -5.73 -4.83
C ALA A 118 -18.21 -6.93 -4.03
N PRO A 119 -19.46 -7.36 -4.30
CA PRO A 119 -20.36 -6.89 -5.37
C PRO A 119 -21.14 -5.60 -5.06
N GLU A 120 -21.17 -5.15 -3.80
CA GLU A 120 -21.96 -3.98 -3.37
C GLU A 120 -21.49 -2.69 -4.05
N HIS A 121 -20.18 -2.60 -4.25
CA HIS A 121 -19.52 -1.47 -4.88
C HIS A 121 -18.56 -1.96 -5.97
N PRO A 122 -19.08 -2.26 -7.18
CA PRO A 122 -18.27 -2.75 -8.28
C PRO A 122 -17.29 -1.67 -8.76
N PHE A 123 -16.39 -2.06 -9.66
CA PHE A 123 -15.53 -1.13 -10.38
C PHE A 123 -16.35 0.04 -10.97
N PRO A 124 -15.89 1.31 -10.82
CA PRO A 124 -14.58 1.75 -10.34
C PRO A 124 -14.54 2.18 -8.85
N ALA A 125 -15.56 1.86 -8.04
CA ALA A 125 -15.66 2.36 -6.67
C ALA A 125 -14.42 2.11 -5.79
N PRO A 126 -13.79 0.91 -5.78
CA PRO A 126 -12.58 0.67 -4.99
C PRO A 126 -11.44 1.65 -5.33
N ILE A 127 -11.24 1.92 -6.62
CA ILE A 127 -10.16 2.79 -7.10
C ILE A 127 -10.43 4.24 -6.72
N HIS A 128 -11.68 4.67 -6.77
CA HIS A 128 -12.07 6.02 -6.36
C HIS A 128 -11.79 6.26 -4.87
N ASP A 129 -12.05 5.27 -4.01
CA ASP A 129 -11.79 5.41 -2.57
C ASP A 129 -10.29 5.49 -2.29
N VAL A 130 -9.50 4.62 -2.91
CA VAL A 130 -8.03 4.67 -2.76
C VAL A 130 -7.47 5.98 -3.30
N LEU A 131 -7.98 6.50 -4.42
CA LEU A 131 -7.57 7.81 -4.94
C LEU A 131 -7.96 8.95 -4.00
N ARG A 132 -9.16 8.89 -3.41
CA ARG A 132 -9.62 9.88 -2.43
C ARG A 132 -8.73 9.88 -1.20
N ALA A 133 -8.38 8.70 -0.69
CA ALA A 133 -7.47 8.57 0.45
C ALA A 133 -6.04 9.09 0.13
N TYR A 134 -5.55 8.87 -1.09
CA TYR A 134 -4.29 9.45 -1.55
C TYR A 134 -4.35 10.98 -1.61
N GLU A 135 -5.42 11.54 -2.17
CA GLU A 135 -5.66 12.99 -2.22
C GLU A 135 -5.75 13.58 -0.81
N TRP A 136 -6.40 12.87 0.12
CA TRP A 136 -6.50 13.28 1.52
C TRP A 136 -5.13 13.40 2.18
N LEU A 137 -4.20 12.47 1.93
CA LEU A 137 -2.83 12.58 2.44
C LEU A 137 -2.12 13.85 1.92
N LEU A 138 -2.35 14.22 0.66
CA LEU A 138 -1.83 15.47 0.10
C LEU A 138 -2.46 16.69 0.79
N GLU A 139 -3.76 16.66 1.05
CA GLU A 139 -4.50 17.71 1.79
C GLU A 139 -3.99 17.87 3.23
N GLN A 140 -3.49 16.80 3.85
CA GLN A 140 -2.80 16.84 5.15
C GLN A 140 -1.39 17.45 5.08
N GLY A 141 -0.97 17.95 3.91
CA GLY A 141 0.34 18.56 3.70
C GLY A 141 1.47 17.57 3.45
N ILE A 142 1.16 16.27 3.31
CA ILE A 142 2.17 15.26 3.00
C ILE A 142 2.55 15.40 1.53
N ALA A 143 3.79 15.80 1.25
CA ALA A 143 4.25 15.93 -0.12
C ALA A 143 4.14 14.57 -0.84
N GLY A 144 3.64 14.56 -2.08
CA GLY A 144 3.47 13.31 -2.84
C GLY A 144 4.75 12.49 -3.04
N LYS A 145 5.94 13.12 -2.96
CA LYS A 145 7.26 12.45 -2.96
C LYS A 145 7.57 11.68 -1.67
N SER A 146 6.88 12.00 -0.58
CA SER A 146 6.98 11.40 0.75
C SER A 146 5.90 10.36 1.01
N ILE A 147 5.05 10.05 0.00
CA ILE A 147 4.05 8.99 0.07
C ILE A 147 4.55 7.79 -0.72
N VAL A 148 4.82 6.69 -0.02
CA VAL A 148 5.16 5.40 -0.63
C VAL A 148 3.87 4.60 -0.80
N LEU A 149 3.56 4.20 -2.03
CA LEU A 149 2.44 3.30 -2.32
C LEU A 149 2.93 1.85 -2.28
N ALA A 150 2.25 1.01 -1.51
CA ALA A 150 2.52 -0.41 -1.41
C ALA A 150 1.22 -1.22 -1.48
N GLY A 151 1.28 -2.46 -1.93
CA GLY A 151 0.11 -3.33 -2.00
C GLY A 151 0.41 -4.67 -2.66
N GLU A 152 -0.50 -5.63 -2.46
CA GLU A 152 -0.38 -6.99 -2.98
C GLU A 152 -1.59 -7.38 -3.83
N SER A 153 -1.41 -8.25 -4.82
CA SER A 153 -2.50 -8.76 -5.67
C SER A 153 -3.34 -7.62 -6.27
N ALA A 154 -4.66 -7.58 -6.04
CA ALA A 154 -5.54 -6.48 -6.43
C ALA A 154 -5.04 -5.11 -5.90
N GLY A 155 -4.52 -5.05 -4.67
CA GLY A 155 -3.92 -3.84 -4.11
C GLY A 155 -2.67 -3.39 -4.86
N GLY A 156 -1.85 -4.33 -5.35
CA GLY A 156 -0.71 -4.02 -6.22
C GLY A 156 -1.13 -3.42 -7.57
N ALA A 157 -2.22 -3.91 -8.16
CA ALA A 157 -2.80 -3.31 -9.37
C ALA A 157 -3.36 -1.90 -9.08
N MET A 158 -3.95 -1.69 -7.90
CA MET A 158 -4.43 -0.38 -7.46
C MET A 158 -3.28 0.62 -7.24
N VAL A 159 -2.13 0.19 -6.71
CA VAL A 159 -0.93 1.03 -6.62
C VAL A 159 -0.61 1.63 -7.99
N VAL A 160 -0.55 0.80 -9.04
CA VAL A 160 -0.26 1.27 -10.41
C VAL A 160 -1.34 2.24 -10.91
N SER A 161 -2.62 1.91 -10.66
CA SER A 161 -3.75 2.76 -11.05
C SER A 161 -3.68 4.15 -10.41
N VAL A 162 -3.37 4.22 -9.11
CA VAL A 162 -3.19 5.47 -8.36
C VAL A 162 -1.99 6.24 -8.89
N MET A 163 -0.87 5.56 -9.15
CA MET A 163 0.33 6.18 -9.71
C MET A 163 0.06 6.86 -11.07
N VAL A 164 -0.73 6.22 -11.93
CA VAL A 164 -1.13 6.78 -13.23
C VAL A 164 -2.07 7.96 -13.06
N ALA A 165 -3.10 7.84 -12.23
CA ALA A 165 -4.05 8.91 -11.97
C ALA A 165 -3.38 10.13 -11.31
N ALA A 166 -2.52 9.93 -10.32
CA ALA A 166 -1.74 10.99 -9.68
C ALA A 166 -0.80 11.68 -10.67
N ARG A 167 -0.19 10.94 -11.60
CA ARG A 167 0.60 11.53 -12.69
C ARG A 167 -0.27 12.43 -13.57
N ASN A 168 -1.43 11.94 -14.00
CA ASN A 168 -2.32 12.67 -14.90
C ASN A 168 -2.91 13.94 -14.26
N LYS A 169 -3.16 13.91 -12.95
CA LYS A 169 -3.63 15.06 -12.17
C LYS A 169 -2.52 16.05 -11.77
N GLY A 170 -1.26 15.77 -12.09
CA GLY A 170 -0.13 16.61 -11.68
C GLY A 170 0.19 16.55 -10.19
N TRP A 171 -0.36 15.56 -9.46
CA TRP A 171 -0.12 15.35 -8.03
C TRP A 171 1.27 14.75 -7.72
N ARG A 172 2.11 14.56 -8.73
CA ARG A 172 3.41 13.87 -8.62
C ARG A 172 4.61 14.79 -8.60
N TYR A 173 5.51 14.51 -7.66
CA TYR A 173 6.95 14.58 -7.84
C TYR A 173 7.53 13.18 -7.63
N LEU A 174 7.69 12.43 -8.73
CA LEU A 174 8.62 11.29 -8.78
C LEU A 174 10.07 11.81 -8.74
N PRO A 175 11.05 10.98 -8.30
CA PRO A 175 12.46 11.26 -8.53
C PRO A 175 12.70 11.53 -10.02
N GLU A 176 13.64 12.44 -10.32
CA GLU A 176 13.94 12.96 -11.66
C GLU A 176 14.14 11.87 -12.73
N ALA A 177 14.60 10.69 -12.33
CA ALA A 177 14.81 9.51 -13.17
C ALA A 177 13.56 9.03 -13.95
N TRP A 178 12.34 9.35 -13.48
CA TRP A 178 11.10 8.93 -14.13
C TRP A 178 10.44 10.01 -15.01
N ARG A 179 11.10 11.16 -15.22
CA ARG A 179 10.58 12.29 -16.01
C ARG A 179 10.82 12.15 -17.53
N SER A 180 11.64 11.20 -17.96
CA SER A 180 11.96 11.00 -19.38
C SER A 180 10.88 10.19 -20.10
N PRO A 181 10.39 10.62 -21.29
CA PRO A 181 9.55 9.80 -22.18
C PRO A 181 10.20 8.50 -22.65
N ARG A 182 11.48 8.27 -22.35
CA ARG A 182 12.28 7.10 -22.72
C ARG A 182 12.68 6.21 -21.54
N GLY A 183 12.02 6.34 -20.38
CA GLY A 183 12.41 5.68 -19.13
C GLY A 183 11.96 4.22 -18.94
N LEU A 184 11.96 3.39 -19.99
CA LEU A 184 11.82 1.93 -19.86
C LEU A 184 13.12 1.25 -20.27
N THR A 185 14.18 1.47 -19.50
CA THR A 185 15.39 0.63 -19.56
C THR A 185 15.62 0.02 -18.19
N LEU A 186 15.25 -1.25 -18.07
CA LEU A 186 15.70 -2.16 -17.03
C LEU A 186 17.23 -2.28 -17.10
N ASN A 187 17.96 -1.80 -16.08
CA ASN A 187 19.17 -2.44 -15.54
C ASN A 187 19.82 -1.62 -14.39
N THR A 188 19.77 -2.20 -13.19
CA THR A 188 20.82 -2.39 -12.15
C THR A 188 21.84 -1.27 -11.75
N PRO A 189 22.39 -1.34 -10.52
CA PRO A 189 22.80 -0.20 -9.71
C PRO A 189 24.31 0.08 -9.79
N ALA A 190 24.68 1.30 -9.37
CA ALA A 190 25.92 1.68 -8.66
C ALA A 190 26.50 3.01 -9.16
N ARG A 191 27.10 3.73 -8.19
CA ARG A 191 28.01 4.89 -8.25
C ARG A 191 27.32 6.24 -8.11
N ARG A 192 27.73 7.13 -7.20
CA ARG A 192 28.87 7.12 -6.26
C ARG A 192 28.62 8.18 -5.18
N CYS A 193 28.96 7.82 -3.95
CA CYS A 193 29.43 8.76 -2.94
C CYS A 193 30.80 9.31 -3.40
N SER A 194 30.99 10.63 -3.45
CA SER A 194 32.30 11.26 -3.23
C SER A 194 32.17 12.74 -2.89
N THR A 195 32.60 13.06 -1.68
CA THR A 195 33.13 14.34 -1.20
C THR A 195 34.10 15.01 -2.19
N ALA A 196 33.97 16.33 -2.35
CA ALA A 196 35.02 17.31 -2.66
C ALA A 196 34.41 18.70 -2.40
N MET A 197 34.65 19.37 -1.27
CA MET A 197 35.87 20.07 -0.86
C MET A 197 36.34 21.13 -1.88
N ALA A 198 36.05 22.39 -1.53
CA ALA A 198 36.67 23.67 -1.87
C ALA A 198 37.11 23.97 -3.33
N MET A 199 36.63 25.10 -3.86
CA MET A 199 37.47 26.02 -4.65
C MET A 199 36.89 27.45 -4.73
N THR A 200 37.52 28.34 -3.95
CA THR A 200 37.88 29.75 -4.19
C THR A 200 37.13 30.60 -5.25
N GLN A 201 36.62 31.75 -4.78
CA GLN A 201 36.19 32.92 -5.57
C GLN A 201 37.38 33.62 -6.28
N PRO A 202 37.16 34.31 -7.41
CA PRO A 202 38.10 35.31 -7.91
C PRO A 202 37.74 36.73 -7.46
N VAL A 203 38.78 37.46 -7.05
CA VAL A 203 38.83 38.87 -6.66
C VAL A 203 38.67 39.78 -7.88
N ALA A 204 37.83 40.81 -7.78
CA ALA A 204 37.73 41.88 -8.76
C ALA A 204 38.81 42.94 -8.54
N VAL A 205 39.60 43.24 -9.58
CA VAL A 205 40.56 44.35 -9.61
C VAL A 205 39.88 45.56 -10.27
N LYS A 206 39.91 46.70 -9.57
CA LYS A 206 39.58 48.03 -10.13
C LYS A 206 40.80 48.59 -10.87
N ALA A 207 40.55 49.11 -12.06
CA ALA A 207 41.18 50.31 -12.62
C ALA A 207 40.14 51.02 -13.48
#